data_AF-A0A164NMQ5-F1
#
_entry.id   AF-A0A164NMQ5-F1
#
_cell.length_a   1.000
_cell.length_b   1.000
_cell.length_c   1.000
_cell.angle_alpha   90.00
_cell.angle_beta   90.00
_cell.angle_gamma   90.00
#
_symmetry.space_group_name_H-M   'P 1'
#
loop_
_entity.id
_entity.type
_entity.pdbx_description
1 polymer ?
#
loop_
_entity_poly.entity_id
_entity_poly.type
_entity_poly.pdbx_seq_one_letter_code
_entity_poly.pdbx_strand_id
1 'polypeptide(L)'
;MPRTSPHFQFADANLIVRSADKVDFHVHKSIMSFASRVFRDMISLGDLSSASSLPMRVVDVVEESESMEALLRYIYPLRRPTFMDLEPIILLLEMADKYDIPIITSSLEDFLLLSPLAQPEPIGTYALA
;
A
#
# COMPACT_ATOMS: atom_id res chain seq x y z
N MET A 1 -6.87 -14.94 16.54
CA MET A 1 -5.49 -14.46 16.37
C MET A 1 -5.38 -13.85 14.99
N PRO A 2 -4.77 -12.66 14.81
CA PRO A 2 -4.53 -12.10 13.49
C PRO A 2 -3.67 -13.06 12.66
N ARG A 3 -3.88 -13.09 11.35
CA ARG A 3 -3.00 -13.83 10.42
C ARG A 3 -1.81 -12.94 10.09
N THR A 4 -0.62 -13.50 9.87
CA THR A 4 0.55 -12.73 9.42
C THR A 4 0.70 -12.84 7.92
N SER A 5 1.05 -11.75 7.23
CA SER A 5 1.37 -11.79 5.80
C SER A 5 2.60 -12.68 5.55
N PRO A 6 2.56 -13.58 4.55
CA PRO A 6 3.72 -14.40 4.20
C PRO A 6 4.86 -13.58 3.60
N HIS A 7 4.55 -12.40 3.05
CA HIS A 7 5.51 -11.52 2.36
C HIS A 7 6.11 -10.45 3.27
N PHE A 8 5.45 -10.11 4.38
CA PHE A 8 5.86 -9.05 5.30
C PHE A 8 5.95 -9.59 6.73
N GLN A 9 7.04 -10.31 7.00
CA GLN A 9 7.35 -10.96 8.28
C GLN A 9 8.84 -10.79 8.65
N PHE A 10 9.34 -9.56 8.60
CA PHE A 10 10.76 -9.28 8.89
C PHE A 10 11.10 -9.53 10.35
N ALA A 11 12.21 -10.22 10.61
CA ALA A 11 12.65 -10.57 11.97
C ALA A 11 13.04 -9.34 12.81
N ASP A 12 13.49 -8.27 12.16
CA ASP A 12 13.88 -6.99 12.73
C ASP A 12 12.74 -5.93 12.67
N ALA A 13 11.52 -6.36 12.35
CA ALA A 13 10.36 -5.46 12.32
C ALA A 13 10.11 -4.81 13.69
N ASN A 14 9.77 -3.53 13.66
CA ASN A 14 9.44 -2.71 14.83
C ASN A 14 8.10 -1.97 14.69
N LEU A 15 7.36 -2.29 13.62
CA LEU A 15 6.01 -1.82 13.35
C LEU A 15 5.18 -2.98 12.79
N ILE A 16 3.95 -3.11 13.24
CA ILE A 16 2.91 -3.93 12.65
C ILE A 16 1.88 -2.97 12.06
N VAL A 17 1.63 -3.06 10.76
CA VAL A 17 0.43 -2.50 10.14
C VAL A 17 -0.62 -3.61 10.14
N ARG A 18 -1.80 -3.37 10.70
CA ARG A 18 -2.88 -4.35 10.77
C ARG A 18 -4.03 -3.91 9.87
N SER A 19 -4.38 -4.73 8.89
CA SER A 19 -5.51 -4.49 7.98
C SER A 19 -6.88 -4.69 8.64
N ALA A 20 -7.93 -4.26 7.95
CA ALA A 20 -9.31 -4.42 8.39
C ALA A 20 -9.69 -5.89 8.64
N ASP A 21 -9.33 -6.79 7.72
CA ASP A 21 -9.46 -8.26 7.81
C ASP A 21 -8.45 -8.95 8.75
N LYS A 22 -7.77 -8.18 9.61
CA LYS A 22 -6.90 -8.69 10.69
C LYS A 22 -5.69 -9.47 10.17
N VAL A 23 -5.09 -8.99 9.09
CA VAL A 23 -3.76 -9.42 8.64
C VAL A 23 -2.69 -8.45 9.15
N ASP A 24 -1.68 -9.00 9.80
CA ASP A 24 -0.55 -8.28 10.35
C ASP A 24 0.62 -8.28 9.35
N PHE A 25 1.08 -7.08 9.00
CA PHE A 25 2.26 -6.82 8.19
C PHE A 25 3.38 -6.33 9.10
N HIS A 26 4.39 -7.17 9.34
CA HIS A 26 5.54 -6.81 10.16
C HIS A 26 6.56 -6.08 9.29
N VAL A 27 6.74 -4.80 9.57
CA VAL A 27 7.45 -3.81 8.74
C VAL A 27 8.32 -2.88 9.61
N HIS A 28 9.04 -1.96 8.97
CA HIS A 28 9.96 -1.03 9.65
C HIS A 28 9.38 0.38 9.73
N LYS A 29 9.37 0.96 10.93
CA LYS A 29 8.98 2.36 11.18
C LYS A 29 9.73 3.34 10.28
N SER A 30 11.03 3.14 10.10
CA SER A 30 11.91 4.04 9.31
C SER A 30 11.52 4.05 7.84
N ILE A 31 11.31 2.88 7.23
CA ILE A 31 10.92 2.75 5.83
C ILE A 31 9.52 3.35 5.62
N MET A 32 8.57 3.02 6.50
CA MET A 32 7.21 3.57 6.42
C MET A 32 7.19 5.10 6.58
N SER A 33 7.98 5.64 7.52
CA SER A 33 8.08 7.09 7.76
C SER A 33 8.77 7.84 6.61
N PHE A 34 9.69 7.18 5.92
CA PHE A 34 10.37 7.73 4.75
C PHE A 34 9.44 7.76 3.54
N ALA A 35 8.70 6.67 3.31
CA ALA A 35 7.81 6.53 2.16
C ALA A 35 6.52 7.33 2.29
N SER A 36 6.01 7.54 3.51
CA SER A 36 4.72 8.16 3.77
C SER A 36 4.81 9.23 4.86
N ARG A 37 4.37 10.45 4.53
CA ARG A 37 4.27 11.53 5.53
C ARG A 37 3.21 11.21 6.59
N VAL A 38 2.08 10.64 6.17
CA VAL A 38 0.98 10.28 7.09
C VAL A 38 1.42 9.20 8.08
N PHE A 39 2.10 8.14 7.63
CA PHE A 39 2.65 7.14 8.54
C PHE A 39 3.71 7.72 9.48
N ARG A 40 4.59 8.60 8.99
CA ARG A 40 5.57 9.29 9.87
C ARG A 40 4.89 10.04 11.00
N ASP A 41 3.83 10.78 10.69
CA ASP A 41 3.12 11.59 11.68
C ASP A 41 2.34 10.71 12.66
N MET A 42 1.65 9.66 12.17
CA MET A 42 0.96 8.67 13.01
C MET A 42 1.90 7.92 13.96
N ILE A 43 3.09 7.54 13.48
CA ILE A 43 4.12 6.87 14.29
C ILE A 43 4.63 7.84 15.36
N SER A 44 4.99 9.07 14.96
CA SER A 44 5.51 10.10 15.87
C SER A 44 4.51 10.44 16.98
N LEU A 45 3.23 10.63 16.64
CA LEU A 45 2.19 11.00 17.60
C LEU A 45 2.00 9.96 18.69
N GLY A 46 1.96 8.66 18.36
CA GLY A 46 1.79 7.68 19.43
C GLY A 46 3.11 7.26 20.09
N ASP A 47 4.27 7.58 19.53
CA ASP A 47 5.54 7.41 20.25
C ASP A 47 5.63 8.44 21.39
N LEU A 48 4.93 9.59 21.27
CA LEU A 48 4.72 10.54 22.37
C LEU A 48 3.70 10.06 23.42
N SER A 49 2.67 9.32 23.02
CA SER A 49 1.60 8.89 23.94
C SER A 49 1.94 7.62 24.73
N SER A 50 2.89 6.81 24.26
CA SER A 50 3.33 5.60 24.94
C SER A 50 4.51 5.91 25.88
N ALA A 51 4.22 6.10 27.16
CA ALA A 51 5.25 6.19 28.22
C ALA A 51 6.08 4.90 28.38
N SER A 52 5.65 3.81 27.73
CA SER A 52 6.39 2.57 27.59
C SER A 52 6.87 2.41 26.16
N SER A 53 8.18 2.30 25.97
CA SER A 53 8.81 1.86 24.73
C SER A 53 8.44 0.40 24.47
N LEU A 54 7.21 0.13 24.05
CA LEU A 54 6.85 -1.19 23.55
C LEU A 54 7.75 -1.47 22.33
N PRO A 55 8.46 -2.61 22.29
CA PRO A 55 9.41 -2.90 21.22
C PRO A 55 8.72 -3.02 19.85
N MET A 56 7.40 -3.24 19.84
CA MET A 56 6.63 -3.44 18.62
C MET A 56 5.32 -2.63 18.68
N ARG A 57 5.19 -1.69 17.77
CA ARG A 57 4.02 -0.81 17.64
C ARG A 57 3.02 -1.42 16.67
N VAL A 58 1.72 -1.36 16.97
CA VAL A 58 0.66 -1.77 16.05
C VAL A 58 -0.11 -0.53 15.56
N VAL A 59 -0.33 -0.42 14.26
CA VAL A 59 -1.17 0.61 13.62
C VAL A 59 -2.28 -0.11 12.85
N ASP A 60 -3.52 0.07 13.30
CA ASP A 60 -4.70 -0.42 12.58
C ASP A 60 -5.03 0.52 11.40
N VAL A 61 -5.34 -0.08 10.25
CA VAL A 61 -5.79 0.62 9.05
C VAL A 61 -7.18 0.10 8.63
N VAL A 62 -7.85 0.83 7.73
CA VAL A 62 -9.21 0.47 7.27
C VAL A 62 -9.19 -0.33 5.97
N GLU A 63 -8.02 -0.45 5.36
CA GLU A 63 -7.76 -1.14 4.12
C GLU A 63 -7.68 -2.64 4.35
N GLU A 64 -8.19 -3.38 3.37
CA GLU A 64 -8.07 -4.83 3.32
C GLU A 64 -6.61 -5.26 3.06
N SER A 65 -6.28 -6.48 3.47
CA SER A 65 -4.92 -7.00 3.36
C SER A 65 -4.37 -6.98 1.95
N GLU A 66 -5.17 -7.28 0.93
CA GLU A 66 -4.74 -7.31 -0.46
C GLU A 66 -4.25 -5.94 -0.96
N SER A 67 -5.03 -4.88 -0.69
CA SER A 67 -4.71 -3.52 -1.10
C SER A 67 -3.51 -2.97 -0.31
N MET A 68 -3.45 -3.26 0.99
CA MET A 68 -2.30 -2.90 1.82
C MET A 68 -1.03 -3.62 1.37
N GLU A 69 -1.11 -4.91 1.03
CA GLU A 69 0.03 -5.67 0.51
C GLU A 69 0.53 -5.08 -0.81
N ALA A 70 -0.38 -4.74 -1.72
CA ALA A 70 -0.05 -4.10 -2.98
C ALA A 70 0.71 -2.78 -2.74
N LEU A 71 0.21 -1.91 -1.86
CA LEU A 71 0.87 -0.65 -1.47
C LEU A 71 2.25 -0.88 -0.84
N LEU A 72 2.37 -1.83 0.08
CA LEU A 72 3.65 -2.15 0.73
C LEU A 72 4.67 -2.71 -0.28
N ARG A 73 4.24 -3.44 -1.31
CA ARG A 73 5.12 -3.89 -2.41
C ARG A 73 5.62 -2.73 -3.27
N TYR A 74 5.04 -1.53 -3.15
CA TYR A 74 5.63 -0.33 -3.73
C TYR A 74 6.67 0.36 -2.84
N ILE A 75 6.46 0.29 -1.52
CA ILE A 75 7.33 0.89 -0.50
C ILE A 75 8.61 0.05 -0.32
N TYR A 76 8.45 -1.27 -0.29
CA TYR A 76 9.55 -2.23 -0.17
C TYR A 76 9.98 -2.69 -1.56
N PRO A 77 11.28 -3.01 -1.77
CA PRO A 77 11.82 -3.46 -3.07
C PRO A 77 11.40 -4.91 -3.38
N LEU A 78 10.11 -5.18 -3.36
CA LEU A 78 9.50 -6.45 -3.75
C LEU A 78 8.99 -6.36 -5.19
N ARG A 79 8.63 -7.52 -5.75
CA ARG A 79 7.98 -7.58 -7.06
C ARG A 79 6.72 -6.72 -7.03
N ARG A 80 6.51 -5.82 -8.00
CA ARG A 80 5.27 -5.02 -8.08
C ARG A 80 4.04 -5.91 -8.35
N PRO A 81 2.84 -5.54 -7.89
CA PRO A 81 1.61 -6.22 -8.29
C PRO A 81 1.40 -6.09 -9.81
N THR A 82 0.74 -7.08 -10.40
CA THR A 82 0.31 -7.06 -11.80
C THR A 82 -1.15 -6.67 -11.85
N PHE A 83 -1.51 -5.77 -12.75
CA PHE A 83 -2.90 -5.31 -12.91
C PHE A 83 -3.48 -5.87 -14.20
N MET A 84 -4.71 -6.39 -14.11
CA MET A 84 -5.52 -6.79 -15.27
C MET A 84 -6.61 -5.76 -15.58
N ASP A 85 -7.02 -4.97 -14.59
CA ASP A 85 -8.10 -4.00 -14.68
C ASP A 85 -7.70 -2.66 -14.05
N LEU A 86 -8.49 -1.61 -14.31
CA LEU A 86 -8.25 -0.27 -13.77
C LEU A 86 -8.65 -0.11 -12.29
N GLU A 87 -9.57 -0.91 -11.80
CA GLU A 87 -10.11 -0.78 -10.43
C GLU A 87 -9.02 -0.89 -9.34
N PRO A 88 -8.11 -1.90 -9.35
CA PRO A 88 -7.02 -1.95 -8.37
C PRO A 88 -6.01 -0.81 -8.50
N ILE A 89 -5.87 -0.22 -9.70
CA ILE A 89 -4.99 0.93 -9.95
C ILE A 89 -5.58 2.17 -9.31
N ILE A 90 -6.88 2.42 -9.52
CA ILE A 90 -7.61 3.54 -8.91
C ILE A 90 -7.52 3.45 -7.39
N LEU A 91 -7.78 2.27 -6.81
CA LEU A 91 -7.69 2.04 -5.37
C LEU A 91 -6.28 2.34 -4.83
N LEU A 92 -5.22 1.92 -5.54
CA LEU A 92 -3.85 2.22 -5.12
C LEU A 92 -3.50 3.70 -5.25
N LEU A 93 -4.04 4.41 -6.24
CA LEU A 93 -3.88 5.86 -6.36
C LEU A 93 -4.57 6.59 -5.20
N GLU A 94 -5.79 6.18 -4.84
CA GLU A 94 -6.50 6.71 -3.68
C GLU A 94 -5.73 6.45 -2.37
N MET A 95 -5.18 5.25 -2.20
CA MET A 95 -4.35 4.93 -1.04
C MET A 95 -3.03 5.71 -1.04
N ALA A 96 -2.41 5.92 -2.21
CA ALA A 96 -1.20 6.70 -2.35
C ALA A 96 -1.42 8.17 -1.97
N ASP A 97 -2.56 8.75 -2.34
CA ASP A 97 -2.97 10.09 -1.91
C ASP A 97 -3.25 10.11 -0.40
N LYS A 98 -4.08 9.19 0.09
CA LYS A 98 -4.44 9.06 1.50
C LYS A 98 -3.24 8.97 2.43
N TYR A 99 -2.24 8.17 2.06
CA TYR A 99 -1.03 7.98 2.84
C TYR A 99 0.10 8.91 2.44
N ASP A 100 -0.10 9.77 1.45
CA ASP A 100 0.89 10.71 0.92
C ASP A 100 2.21 9.99 0.56
N ILE A 101 2.10 9.10 -0.43
CA ILE A 101 3.17 8.28 -1.00
C ILE A 101 3.30 8.60 -2.51
N PRO A 102 3.95 9.72 -2.88
CA PRO A 102 3.96 10.21 -4.27
C PRO A 102 4.59 9.24 -5.28
N ILE A 103 5.53 8.38 -4.83
CA ILE A 103 6.21 7.43 -5.72
C ILE A 103 5.25 6.41 -6.34
N ILE A 104 4.16 6.07 -5.66
CA ILE A 104 3.15 5.16 -6.20
C ILE A 104 2.39 5.84 -7.33
N THR A 105 1.98 7.10 -7.14
CA THR A 105 1.31 7.91 -8.16
C THR A 105 2.14 7.99 -9.43
N SER A 106 3.40 8.41 -9.34
CA SER A 106 4.28 8.49 -10.51
C SER A 106 4.50 7.12 -11.18
N SER A 107 4.67 6.06 -10.39
CA SER A 107 4.88 4.70 -10.94
C SER A 107 3.64 4.19 -11.68
N LEU A 108 2.44 4.49 -11.20
CA LEU A 108 1.18 4.07 -11.82
C LEU A 108 0.83 4.92 -13.04
N GLU A 109 1.15 6.22 -13.02
CA GLU A 109 1.05 7.08 -14.22
C GLU A 109 1.93 6.54 -15.36
N ASP A 110 3.20 6.26 -15.08
CA ASP A 110 4.12 5.66 -16.05
C ASP A 110 3.62 4.31 -16.55
N PHE A 111 3.09 3.47 -15.65
CA PHE A 111 2.51 2.18 -16.02
C PHE A 111 1.31 2.36 -16.97
N LEU A 112 0.39 3.28 -16.67
CA LEU A 112 -0.78 3.53 -17.51
C LEU A 112 -0.37 4.02 -18.89
N LEU A 113 0.56 4.98 -18.98
CA LEU A 113 1.05 5.51 -20.26
C LEU A 113 1.68 4.44 -21.17
N LEU A 114 2.29 3.41 -20.57
CA LEU A 114 2.96 2.32 -21.29
C LEU A 114 2.09 1.07 -21.47
N SER A 115 0.95 0.99 -20.79
CA SER A 115 0.11 -0.20 -20.74
C SER A 115 -0.93 -0.22 -21.87
N PRO A 116 -1.29 -1.42 -22.39
CA PRO A 116 -2.44 -1.59 -23.27
C PRO A 116 -3.76 -1.11 -22.63
N LEU A 117 -3.83 -1.03 -21.30
CA LEU A 117 -5.00 -0.54 -20.56
C LEU A 117 -5.32 0.94 -20.85
N ALA A 118 -4.34 1.73 -21.30
CA ALA A 118 -4.57 3.11 -21.75
C ALA A 118 -4.91 3.24 -23.23
N GLN A 119 -4.83 2.15 -23.99
CA GLN A 119 -5.34 2.15 -25.36
C GLN A 119 -6.87 2.13 -25.25
N PRO A 120 -7.59 3.11 -25.83
CA PRO A 120 -9.03 3.00 -25.91
C PRO A 120 -9.35 1.68 -26.61
N GLU A 121 -10.14 0.82 -25.94
CA GLU A 121 -10.93 -0.21 -26.62
C GLU A 121 -11.43 0.41 -27.93
N PRO A 122 -11.15 -0.18 -29.11
CA PRO A 122 -11.68 0.37 -30.34
C PRO A 122 -13.20 0.38 -30.21
N ILE A 123 -13.81 1.56 -30.01
CA ILE A 123 -15.27 1.76 -30.04
C ILE A 123 -15.74 1.64 -31.49
N GLY A 124 -15.49 0.47 -32.07
CA GLY A 124 -15.33 0.31 -33.50
C GLY A 124 -15.89 -1.00 -34.02
N THR A 125 -16.95 -1.53 -33.42
CA THR A 125 -17.92 -2.41 -34.08
C THR A 125 -19.25 -2.45 -33.31
N TYR A 126 -19.94 -1.31 -33.17
CA TYR A 126 -21.40 -1.39 -33.14
C TYR A 126 -21.86 -1.43 -34.61
N ALA A 127 -22.18 -2.64 -35.03
CA ALA A 127 -22.66 -2.95 -36.36
C ALA A 127 -23.85 -2.06 -36.73
N LEU A 128 -23.74 -1.41 -37.89
CA LEU A 128 -24.89 -1.19 -38.74
C LEU A 128 -25.35 -2.58 -39.23
N ALA A 129 -26.49 -3.02 -38.72
CA ALA A 129 -27.38 -3.97 -39.38
C ALA A 129 -28.82 -3.60 -39.02
#